data_AF-A0A4S8L1Y1-F1
#
_entry.id   AF-A0A4S8L1Y1-F1
#
_cell.length_a   1.000
_cell.length_b   1.000
_cell.length_c   1.000
_cell.angle_alpha   90.00
_cell.angle_beta   90.00
_cell.angle_gamma   90.00
#
_symmetry.space_group_name_H-M   'P 1'
#
loop_
_entity.id
_entity.type
_entity.pdbx_description
1 polymer ?
#
loop_
_entity_poly.entity_id
_entity_poly.type
_entity_poly.pdbx_seq_one_letter_code
_entity_poly.pdbx_strand_id
1 'polypeptide(L)'
;IQIFGHLEPLDILRLSRTSRDLRNLLTSRSSEHVWRNARLNVEELPSLPTDLNEIQYAKLVFDAICQVCGTHCHSVYWDCRIRCCQKCARQTCVLFCSCKFLSLLSVAQAVGLQTFTPSRAL
;
A
#
# COMPACT_ATOMS: atom_id res chain seq x y z
N ILE A 1 6.19 6.93 -21.44
CA ILE A 1 5.93 6.38 -20.07
C ILE A 1 6.88 5.23 -19.71
N GLN A 2 7.65 4.66 -20.65
CA GLN A 2 8.51 3.48 -20.38
C GLN A 2 9.56 3.69 -19.28
N ILE A 3 10.10 4.90 -19.13
CA ILE A 3 11.13 5.22 -18.12
C ILE A 3 10.67 4.92 -16.69
N PHE A 4 9.40 5.19 -16.37
CA PHE A 4 8.87 4.96 -15.03
C PHE A 4 8.79 3.47 -14.66
N GLY A 5 8.82 2.56 -15.64
CA GLY A 5 8.77 1.12 -15.39
C GLY A 5 10.06 0.56 -14.78
N HIS A 6 11.15 1.34 -14.78
CA HIS A 6 12.42 0.98 -14.14
C HIS A 6 12.52 1.47 -12.69
N LEU A 7 11.53 2.20 -12.20
CA LEU A 7 11.49 2.70 -10.83
C LEU A 7 10.83 1.69 -9.89
N GLU A 8 11.03 1.87 -8.59
CA GLU A 8 10.25 1.16 -7.58
C GLU A 8 8.83 1.75 -7.48
N PRO A 9 7.82 0.95 -7.06
CA PRO A 9 6.45 1.44 -6.92
C PRO A 9 6.32 2.63 -5.96
N LEU A 10 7.17 2.70 -4.93
CA LEU A 10 7.21 3.82 -3.99
C LEU A 10 7.58 5.14 -4.67
N ASP A 11 8.54 5.12 -5.59
CA ASP A 11 8.97 6.33 -6.28
C ASP A 11 7.92 6.81 -7.28
N ILE A 12 7.25 5.89 -7.95
CA ILE A 12 6.11 6.21 -8.83
C ILE A 12 4.97 6.83 -8.00
N LEU A 13 4.69 6.31 -6.81
CA LEU A 13 3.72 6.91 -5.88
C LEU A 13 4.12 8.34 -5.50
N ARG A 14 5.39 8.57 -5.17
CA ARG A 14 5.90 9.92 -4.83
C ARG A 14 5.77 10.87 -6.02
N LEU A 15 6.16 10.44 -7.22
CA LEU A 15 6.02 11.24 -8.44
C LEU A 15 4.56 11.58 -8.76
N SER A 16 3.64 10.65 -8.51
CA SER A 16 2.20 10.92 -8.69
C SER A 16 1.65 11.98 -7.72
N ARG A 17 2.38 12.34 -6.66
CA ARG A 17 1.97 13.34 -5.67
C ARG A 17 2.55 14.72 -5.95
N THR A 18 3.65 14.82 -6.68
CA THR A 18 4.35 16.08 -6.94
C THR A 18 3.68 16.89 -8.06
N SER A 19 3.04 16.23 -9.02
CA SER A 19 2.37 16.89 -10.15
C SER A 19 1.00 16.27 -10.44
N ARG A 20 0.01 17.13 -10.71
CA ARG A 20 -1.33 16.71 -11.14
C ARG A 20 -1.30 15.96 -12.47
N ASP A 21 -0.44 16.37 -13.39
CA ASP A 21 -0.32 15.74 -14.71
C ASP A 21 0.32 14.36 -14.59
N LEU A 22 1.38 14.24 -13.79
CA LEU A 22 1.98 12.94 -13.48
C LEU A 22 0.98 12.03 -12.77
N ARG A 23 0.19 12.56 -11.83
CA ARG A 23 -0.88 11.79 -11.20
C ARG A 23 -1.86 11.24 -12.22
N ASN A 24 -2.37 12.09 -13.12
CA ASN A 24 -3.35 11.69 -14.12
C ASN A 24 -2.75 10.66 -15.10
N LEU A 25 -1.50 10.86 -15.53
CA LEU A 25 -0.79 9.94 -16.40
C LEU A 25 -0.57 8.58 -15.73
N LEU A 26 -0.01 8.56 -14.53
CA LEU A 26 0.38 7.35 -13.79
C LEU A 26 -0.81 6.63 -13.15
N THR A 27 -2.00 7.23 -13.07
CA THR A 27 -3.21 6.53 -12.60
C THR A 27 -4.15 6.14 -13.73
N SER A 28 -3.80 6.46 -14.97
CA SER A 28 -4.55 6.06 -16.15
C SER A 28 -4.34 4.58 -16.46
N ARG A 29 -5.34 3.94 -17.10
CA ARG A 29 -5.25 2.53 -17.53
C ARG A 29 -4.08 2.26 -18.49
N SER A 30 -3.69 3.23 -19.31
CA SER A 30 -2.57 3.06 -20.24
C SER A 30 -1.21 2.94 -19.53
N SER A 31 -1.13 3.34 -18.26
CA SER A 31 0.07 3.20 -17.44
C SER A 31 0.12 1.92 -16.60
N GLU A 32 -0.85 1.01 -16.71
CA GLU A 32 -0.88 -0.22 -15.89
C GLU A 32 0.39 -1.07 -16.04
N HIS A 33 0.91 -1.20 -17.26
CA HIS A 33 2.14 -1.92 -17.54
C HIS A 33 3.36 -1.34 -16.78
N VAL A 34 3.37 -0.04 -16.54
CA VAL A 34 4.44 0.64 -15.81
C VAL A 34 4.47 0.18 -14.36
N TRP A 35 3.29 0.10 -13.71
CA TRP A 35 3.20 -0.38 -12.34
C TRP A 35 3.51 -1.87 -12.22
N ARG A 36 3.10 -2.67 -13.22
CA ARG A 36 3.48 -4.08 -13.28
C ARG A 36 4.99 -4.25 -13.34
N ASN A 37 5.68 -3.52 -14.24
CA ASN A 37 7.14 -3.59 -14.33
C ASN A 37 7.80 -3.07 -13.05
N ALA A 38 7.30 -1.98 -12.48
CA ALA A 38 7.81 -1.44 -11.22
C ALA A 38 7.70 -2.44 -10.07
N ARG A 39 6.58 -3.19 -10.00
CA ARG A 39 6.41 -4.26 -9.02
C ARG A 39 7.43 -5.37 -9.19
N LEU A 40 7.76 -5.73 -10.43
CA LEU A 40 8.75 -6.76 -10.74
C LEU A 40 10.18 -6.34 -10.39
N ASN A 41 10.45 -5.04 -10.21
CA ASN A 41 11.75 -4.55 -9.76
C ASN A 41 12.00 -4.78 -8.25
N VAL A 42 10.97 -5.16 -7.48
CA VAL A 42 11.10 -5.41 -6.04
C VAL A 42 11.05 -6.90 -5.76
N GLU A 43 12.14 -7.42 -5.20
CA GLU A 43 12.25 -8.83 -4.79
C GLU A 43 11.43 -9.10 -3.52
N GLU A 44 11.06 -10.37 -3.31
CA GLU A 44 10.37 -10.87 -2.10
C GLU A 44 8.99 -10.23 -1.78
N LEU A 45 8.37 -9.56 -2.75
CA LEU A 45 7.04 -8.99 -2.57
C LEU A 45 5.96 -10.09 -2.47
N PRO A 46 4.94 -9.95 -1.61
CA PRO A 46 3.81 -10.87 -1.65
C PRO A 46 3.16 -10.90 -3.04
N SER A 47 2.56 -12.03 -3.39
CA SER A 47 1.82 -12.15 -4.65
C SER A 47 0.69 -11.11 -4.70
N LEU A 48 0.54 -10.43 -5.84
CA LEU A 48 -0.58 -9.52 -6.08
C LEU A 48 -1.90 -10.28 -5.89
N PRO A 49 -2.74 -9.89 -4.91
CA PRO A 49 -4.05 -10.50 -4.74
C PRO A 49 -4.96 -10.22 -5.95
N THR A 50 -5.82 -11.17 -6.32
CA THR A 50 -6.72 -11.04 -7.49
C THR A 50 -7.75 -9.92 -7.36
N ASP A 51 -8.03 -9.48 -6.12
CA ASP A 51 -8.94 -8.39 -5.81
C ASP A 51 -8.33 -7.00 -5.97
N LEU A 52 -7.00 -6.90 -6.14
CA LEU A 52 -6.29 -5.63 -6.25
C LEU A 52 -5.65 -5.42 -7.62
N ASN A 53 -5.69 -4.18 -8.09
CA ASN A 53 -4.83 -3.76 -9.20
C ASN A 53 -3.44 -3.33 -8.70
N GLU A 54 -2.50 -3.22 -9.65
CA GLU A 54 -1.10 -2.88 -9.37
C GLU A 54 -0.93 -1.58 -8.57
N ILE A 55 -1.77 -0.57 -8.83
CA ILE A 55 -1.71 0.74 -8.15
C ILE A 55 -2.23 0.63 -6.71
N GLN A 56 -3.36 -0.06 -6.52
CA GLN A 56 -3.95 -0.28 -5.20
C GLN A 56 -3.00 -1.10 -4.32
N TYR A 57 -2.40 -2.14 -4.91
CA TYR A 57 -1.41 -2.96 -4.24
C TYR A 57 -0.17 -2.16 -3.88
N ALA A 58 0.38 -1.37 -4.81
CA ALA A 58 1.50 -0.48 -4.51
C ALA A 58 1.18 0.48 -3.35
N LYS A 59 -0.04 1.06 -3.33
CA LYS A 59 -0.49 1.89 -2.21
C LYS A 59 -0.61 1.11 -0.90
N LEU A 60 -1.05 -0.14 -0.93
CA LEU A 60 -1.19 -0.97 0.27
C LEU A 60 0.17 -1.32 0.88
N VAL A 61 1.14 -1.66 0.04
CA VAL A 61 2.46 -2.14 0.48
C VAL A 61 3.41 -0.99 0.81
N PHE A 62 3.56 -0.02 -0.10
CA PHE A 62 4.65 0.95 -0.04
C PHE A 62 4.24 2.32 0.52
N ASP A 63 2.95 2.65 0.49
CA ASP A 63 2.52 3.94 0.98
C ASP A 63 2.72 4.06 2.50
N ALA A 64 2.71 5.28 3.01
CA ALA A 64 2.82 5.57 4.45
C ALA A 64 1.66 6.43 4.96
N ILE A 65 0.55 6.48 4.22
CA ILE A 65 -0.60 7.34 4.48
C ILE A 65 -1.84 6.50 4.83
N CYS A 66 -2.62 6.99 5.79
CA CYS A 66 -3.92 6.46 6.16
C CYS A 66 -4.94 6.78 5.06
N GLN A 67 -5.61 5.77 4.53
CA GLN A 67 -6.59 5.94 3.46
C GLN A 67 -7.88 6.63 3.92
N VAL A 68 -8.14 6.69 5.23
CA VAL A 68 -9.34 7.32 5.82
C VAL A 68 -9.11 8.81 6.12
N CYS A 69 -8.02 9.15 6.82
CA CYS A 69 -7.79 10.51 7.31
C CYS A 69 -6.58 11.22 6.67
N GLY A 70 -5.81 10.54 5.82
CA GLY A 70 -4.66 11.15 5.14
C GLY A 70 -3.44 11.41 6.02
N THR A 71 -3.45 11.04 7.31
CA THR A 71 -2.28 11.16 8.18
C THR A 71 -1.29 10.03 7.97
N HIS A 72 -0.04 10.21 8.40
CA HIS A 72 0.96 9.15 8.33
C HIS A 72 0.56 7.93 9.19
N CYS A 73 0.69 6.74 8.61
CA CYS A 73 0.54 5.47 9.32
C CYS A 73 1.44 4.40 8.72
N HIS A 74 1.94 3.51 9.57
CA HIS A 74 2.73 2.33 9.17
C HIS A 74 1.93 1.04 9.23
N SER A 75 0.72 1.07 9.82
CA SER A 75 -0.12 -0.10 9.97
C SER A 75 -0.83 -0.45 8.66
N VAL A 76 -0.70 -1.72 8.28
CA VAL A 76 -1.38 -2.34 7.13
C VAL A 76 -2.28 -3.45 7.66
N TYR A 77 -3.56 -3.43 7.26
CA TYR A 77 -4.52 -4.48 7.58
C TYR A 77 -4.77 -5.31 6.33
N TRP A 78 -4.01 -6.40 6.19
CA TRP A 78 -3.98 -7.23 4.98
C TRP A 78 -5.31 -7.92 4.68
N ASP A 79 -6.05 -8.33 5.71
CA ASP A 79 -7.38 -8.96 5.56
C ASP A 79 -8.41 -8.01 4.96
N CYS A 80 -8.28 -6.72 5.28
CA CYS A 80 -9.20 -5.67 4.83
C CYS A 80 -8.66 -4.85 3.64
N ARG A 81 -7.48 -5.19 3.12
CA ARG A 81 -6.79 -4.47 2.03
C ARG A 81 -6.67 -2.97 2.27
N ILE A 82 -6.49 -2.54 3.52
CA ILE A 82 -6.53 -1.12 3.88
C ILE A 82 -5.34 -0.72 4.77
N ARG A 83 -4.83 0.50 4.55
CA ARG A 83 -3.92 1.18 5.47
C ARG A 83 -4.70 2.19 6.29
N CYS A 84 -4.72 2.02 7.60
CA CYS A 84 -5.35 3.00 8.49
C CYS A 84 -4.56 3.18 9.78
N CYS A 85 -4.56 4.41 10.30
CA CYS A 85 -3.98 4.68 11.60
C CYS A 85 -4.85 4.05 12.70
N GLN A 86 -4.28 3.79 13.88
CA GLN A 86 -5.02 3.16 14.98
C GLN A 86 -6.29 3.94 15.38
N LYS A 87 -6.28 5.27 15.26
CA LYS A 87 -7.46 6.11 15.53
C LYS A 87 -8.61 5.77 14.57
N CYS A 88 -8.32 5.74 13.27
CA CYS A 88 -9.30 5.36 12.25
C CYS A 88 -9.68 3.88 12.35
N ALA A 89 -8.73 2.98 12.63
CA ALA A 89 -9.03 1.57 12.82
C ALA A 89 -10.09 1.35 13.91
N ARG A 90 -9.96 2.02 15.07
CA ARG A 90 -10.94 1.93 16.17
C ARG A 90 -12.31 2.51 15.81
N GLN A 91 -12.35 3.56 15.02
CA GLN A 91 -13.60 4.22 14.61
C GLN A 91 -14.31 3.49 13.46
N THR A 92 -13.53 2.90 12.56
CA THR A 92 -14.00 2.32 11.29
C THR A 92 -14.16 0.79 11.35
N CYS A 93 -13.66 0.13 12.42
CA CYS A 93 -13.75 -1.33 12.63
C CYS A 93 -15.17 -1.89 12.49
N VAL A 94 -16.19 -1.07 12.70
CA VAL A 94 -17.61 -1.46 12.60
C VAL A 94 -18.16 -1.52 11.17
N LEU A 95 -17.48 -0.97 10.15
CA LEU A 95 -18.08 -0.78 8.82
C LEU A 95 -17.47 -1.59 7.67
N PHE A 96 -16.21 -2.03 7.79
CA PHE A 96 -15.48 -2.64 6.65
C PHE A 96 -15.14 -4.13 6.82
N CYS A 97 -15.46 -4.73 7.97
CA CYS A 97 -15.09 -6.11 8.24
C CYS A 97 -16.26 -6.91 8.81
N SER A 98 -16.81 -7.83 8.00
CA SER A 98 -17.62 -8.94 8.50
C SER A 98 -16.78 -10.00 9.24
N CYS A 99 -15.46 -9.80 9.40
CA CYS A 99 -14.61 -10.71 10.18
C CYS A 99 -14.73 -10.36 11.66
N LYS A 100 -15.61 -11.12 12.30
CA LYS A 100 -15.86 -11.27 13.74
C LYS A 100 -14.93 -10.54 14.72
N PHE A 101 -15.61 -9.75 15.54
CA PHE A 101 -15.29 -9.34 16.90
C PHE A 101 -14.87 -10.53 17.81
N LEU A 102 -13.63 -10.99 17.72
CA LEU A 102 -12.93 -11.82 18.71
C LEU A 102 -11.44 -11.48 18.51
N SER A 103 -10.70 -10.81 19.39
CA SER A 103 -10.76 -10.72 20.84
C SER A 103 -9.87 -9.57 21.29
N LEU A 104 -10.29 -8.86 22.34
CA LEU A 104 -9.51 -7.88 23.11
C LEU A 104 -8.31 -8.50 23.89
N LEU A 105 -7.69 -9.58 23.41
CA LEU A 105 -6.66 -10.32 24.17
C LEU A 105 -5.40 -10.75 23.39
N SER A 106 -5.13 -10.21 22.20
CA SER A 106 -3.83 -10.47 21.54
C SER A 106 -3.28 -9.27 20.78
N VAL A 107 -3.24 -8.10 21.44
CA VAL A 107 -2.36 -6.99 21.01
C VAL A 107 -0.85 -7.35 21.09
N ALA A 108 -0.50 -8.61 21.37
CA ALA A 108 0.86 -9.07 21.66
C ALA A 108 1.44 -10.11 20.69
N GLN A 109 0.73 -10.59 19.67
CA GLN A 109 1.30 -11.55 18.70
C GLN A 109 0.90 -11.23 17.25
N ALA A 110 1.42 -10.11 16.77
CA ALA A 110 1.80 -9.96 15.36
C ALA A 110 3.20 -9.32 15.28
N VAL A 111 4.07 -9.68 16.22
CA VAL A 111 5.52 -9.52 16.08
C VAL A 111 6.05 -10.80 15.43
N GLY A 112 5.59 -11.05 14.20
CA GLY A 112 6.15 -12.04 13.30
C GLY A 112 6.72 -11.27 12.13
N LEU A 113 7.99 -10.90 12.26
CA LEU A 113 8.88 -10.31 11.25
C LEU A 113 8.34 -10.39 9.82
N GLN A 114 7.82 -9.28 9.30
CA GLN A 114 8.11 -8.80 7.95
C GLN A 114 8.06 -7.26 7.98
N THR A 115 8.98 -6.68 8.74
CA THR A 115 9.43 -5.32 8.45
C THR A 115 10.15 -5.38 7.10
N PHE A 116 9.41 -5.27 6.01
CA PHE A 116 9.98 -4.76 4.76
C PHE A 116 10.29 -3.29 5.00
N THR A 117 11.40 -3.04 5.69
CA THR A 117 12.11 -1.77 5.59
C THR A 117 12.66 -1.70 4.17
N PRO A 118 12.25 -0.76 3.31
CA PRO A 118 13.08 -0.45 2.16
C PRO A 118 14.34 0.16 2.73
N SER A 119 15.41 -0.64 2.77
CA SER A 119 16.75 -0.18 3.10
C SER A 119 17.14 0.90 2.12
N ARG A 120 16.99 2.14 2.56
CA ARG A 120 17.71 3.27 1.98
C ARG A 120 19.16 3.14 2.47
N ALA A 121 20.06 2.68 1.62
CA ALA A 121 21.49 2.80 1.85
C ALA A 121 22.21 3.06 0.51
N LEU A 122 22.71 4.31 0.40
CA LEU A 122 23.60 4.90 -0.59
C LEU A 122 23.00 5.28 -1.96
#